data_AF-A0A2E8EAZ4-F1
#
_entry.id   AF-A0A2E8EAZ4-F1
#
_cell.length_a   1.000
_cell.length_b   1.000
_cell.length_c   1.000
_cell.angle_alpha   90.00
_cell.angle_beta   90.00
_cell.angle_gamma   90.00
#
_symmetry.space_group_name_H-M   'P 1'
#
loop_
_entity.id
_entity.type
_entity.pdbx_description
1 polymer ?
#
loop_
_entity_poly.entity_id
_entity_poly.type
_entity_poly.pdbx_seq_one_letter_code
_entity_poly.pdbx_strand_id
1 'polypeptide(L)'
;MLSWPRMRGCDPLAAGLHQLITIVIWFVPLVIGRASFFITLLDCRPAVLLKRIRRGDMAKYEVPGMKLIPQRLNMSCWYASAKMIINWQMGRCRQSFNDLVPPELDAQCRALRGADAGITNPVIVQMAVRLGLKQVPPMSETSSDIESLLRGHGPLWVNGDRHIVVIAGVDGDRVKVYDPWPPDQGKIEWRLLSGWLFRETAGTYKVQRGDSLSAIGRRHGVDWGRIYNHPSNAAFRAKRPNPNQIQPGDEIFIPTSASDMDTSGAVSFLYLPGLPRLS
;
A
#
# COMPACT_ATOMS: atom_id res chain seq x y z
N MET A 1 -29.14 70.95 2.59
CA MET A 1 -30.09 70.64 3.68
C MET A 1 -30.41 69.16 3.62
N LEU A 2 -30.23 68.46 4.76
CA LEU A 2 -30.91 67.21 5.16
C LEU A 2 -30.62 65.95 4.30
N SER A 3 -30.48 64.72 4.79
CA SER A 3 -30.27 64.10 6.11
C SER A 3 -30.32 62.58 5.83
N TRP A 4 -29.40 61.80 6.38
CA TRP A 4 -29.40 60.32 6.32
C TRP A 4 -30.35 59.72 7.37
N PRO A 5 -30.98 58.55 7.12
CA PRO A 5 -31.76 57.84 8.14
C PRO A 5 -30.93 56.83 8.97
N ARG A 6 -31.40 56.67 10.21
CA ARG A 6 -30.86 55.90 11.35
C ARG A 6 -31.02 54.38 11.27
N MET A 7 -30.11 53.72 11.99
CA MET A 7 -30.09 52.33 12.46
C MET A 7 -31.30 51.89 13.31
N ARG A 8 -31.53 50.57 13.37
CA ARG A 8 -31.81 49.73 14.55
C ARG A 8 -31.26 48.33 14.22
N GLY A 9 -30.57 47.56 15.05
CA GLY A 9 -30.11 47.67 16.44
C GLY A 9 -29.54 46.28 16.82
N CYS A 10 -28.62 46.22 17.78
CA CYS A 10 -28.52 45.13 18.77
C CYS A 10 -27.44 45.48 19.79
N ASP A 11 -27.85 45.37 21.06
CA ASP A 11 -27.14 45.61 22.31
C ASP A 11 -27.39 44.34 23.19
N PRO A 12 -26.83 44.16 24.40
CA PRO A 12 -25.55 43.49 24.66
C PRO A 12 -25.61 42.37 25.77
N LEU A 13 -24.42 41.88 26.17
CA LEU A 13 -24.02 41.23 27.46
C LEU A 13 -24.02 39.69 27.62
N ALA A 14 -22.81 39.12 27.82
CA ALA A 14 -22.39 38.14 28.85
C ALA A 14 -20.96 37.63 28.50
N ALA A 15 -19.90 38.02 29.21
CA ALA A 15 -19.33 37.38 30.42
C ALA A 15 -18.61 36.03 30.18
N GLY A 16 -17.31 35.93 30.52
CA GLY A 16 -16.69 34.63 30.85
C GLY A 16 -15.20 34.40 30.52
N LEU A 17 -14.36 34.63 31.53
CA LEU A 17 -13.07 33.98 31.86
C LEU A 17 -11.83 34.09 30.96
N HIS A 18 -10.91 34.93 31.44
CA HIS A 18 -9.45 34.86 31.28
C HIS A 18 -8.83 33.68 32.05
N GLN A 19 -7.82 33.02 31.45
CA GLN A 19 -6.66 32.53 32.19
C GLN A 19 -5.39 32.83 31.38
N LEU A 20 -4.65 33.85 31.85
CA LEU A 20 -3.29 34.18 31.43
C LEU A 20 -2.32 33.54 32.42
N ILE A 21 -1.37 32.76 31.90
CA ILE A 21 -0.28 32.17 32.68
C ILE A 21 0.75 33.28 32.94
N THR A 22 0.93 33.62 34.22
CA THR A 22 1.92 34.58 34.73
C THR A 22 3.33 34.00 34.60
N ILE A 23 4.20 34.65 33.82
CA ILE A 23 5.65 34.41 33.82
C ILE A 23 6.26 35.31 34.89
N VAL A 24 6.80 34.70 35.95
CA VAL A 24 7.54 35.42 37.00
C VAL A 24 9.02 35.48 36.59
N ILE A 25 9.51 36.69 36.30
CA ILE A 25 10.94 36.96 36.06
C ILE A 25 11.54 37.42 37.39
N TRP A 26 12.47 36.65 37.94
CA TRP A 26 13.32 37.09 39.05
C TRP A 26 14.67 37.59 38.52
N PHE A 27 14.97 38.85 38.82
CA PHE A 27 16.29 39.46 38.67
C PHE A 27 17.12 39.18 39.93
N VAL A 28 18.32 38.63 39.79
CA VAL A 28 19.38 38.64 40.83
C VAL A 28 20.71 39.01 40.15
N PRO A 29 21.51 39.94 40.68
CA PRO A 29 22.69 40.46 40.00
C PRO A 29 23.98 39.65 40.26
N LEU A 30 24.73 39.44 39.17
CA LEU A 30 26.19 39.48 38.98
C LEU A 30 27.14 39.03 40.12
N VAL A 31 27.92 37.94 39.91
CA VAL A 31 29.38 37.87 40.20
C VAL A 31 30.05 36.85 39.25
N ILE A 32 31.20 37.25 38.70
CA ILE A 32 32.08 36.53 37.77
C ILE A 32 32.90 35.45 38.50
N GLY A 33 33.02 34.24 37.93
CA GLY A 33 33.98 33.23 38.39
C GLY A 33 33.98 31.96 37.53
N ARG A 34 35.08 31.72 36.82
CA ARG A 34 35.34 30.55 35.96
C ARG A 34 35.19 29.22 36.71
N ALA A 35 34.39 28.31 36.17
CA ALA A 35 34.58 26.86 36.34
C ALA A 35 33.92 26.10 35.18
N SER A 36 34.72 25.38 34.41
CA SER A 36 34.25 24.46 33.37
C SER A 36 33.41 23.34 33.99
N PHE A 37 32.14 23.26 33.62
CA PHE A 37 31.29 22.11 33.92
C PHE A 37 30.76 21.53 32.61
N PHE A 38 31.21 20.31 32.30
CA PHE A 38 30.58 19.43 31.33
C PHE A 38 29.17 19.09 31.83
N ILE A 39 28.13 19.62 31.20
CA ILE A 39 26.76 19.16 31.38
C ILE A 39 26.51 18.10 30.31
N THR A 40 26.66 16.83 30.69
CA THR A 40 26.08 15.70 29.99
C THR A 40 24.56 15.89 29.97
N LEU A 41 23.99 16.04 28.77
CA LEU A 41 22.55 16.01 28.53
C LEU A 41 21.99 14.70 29.08
N LEU A 42 21.20 14.80 30.15
CA LEU A 42 20.32 13.72 30.59
C LEU A 42 19.22 13.54 29.54
N ASP A 43 19.45 12.55 28.71
CA ASP A 43 18.59 12.04 27.64
C ASP A 43 17.21 11.67 28.25
N CYS A 44 16.20 12.52 28.08
CA CYS A 44 14.80 12.16 28.34
C CYS A 44 14.29 11.27 27.20
N ARG A 45 14.73 10.01 27.18
CA ARG A 45 14.05 8.98 26.40
C ARG A 45 12.91 8.42 27.23
N PRO A 46 11.64 8.50 26.79
CA PRO A 46 10.62 7.66 27.39
C PRO A 46 11.04 6.21 27.14
N ALA A 47 11.17 5.45 28.23
CA ALA A 47 11.36 4.01 28.18
C ALA A 47 10.13 3.38 27.50
N VAL A 48 10.21 3.20 26.18
CA VAL A 48 9.26 2.39 25.43
C VAL A 48 9.50 0.95 25.86
N LEU A 49 8.65 0.47 26.77
CA LEU A 49 8.50 -0.92 27.12
C LEU A 49 8.30 -1.69 25.79
N LEU A 50 9.34 -2.38 25.32
CA LEU A 50 9.26 -3.27 24.16
C LEU A 50 8.38 -4.47 24.53
N LYS A 51 7.07 -4.25 24.45
CA LYS A 51 6.07 -5.30 24.49
C LYS A 51 6.34 -6.13 23.25
N ARG A 52 6.79 -7.36 23.45
CA ARG A 52 7.01 -8.38 22.40
C ARG A 52 5.79 -8.38 21.47
N ILE A 53 5.92 -7.76 20.29
CA ILE A 53 4.84 -7.65 19.32
C ILE A 53 4.50 -9.09 18.91
N ARG A 54 3.30 -9.55 19.30
CA ARG A 54 2.76 -10.78 18.73
C ARG A 54 2.56 -10.51 17.25
N ARG A 55 2.87 -11.50 16.40
CA ARG A 55 2.86 -11.47 14.93
C ARG A 55 1.47 -11.22 14.29
N GLY A 56 0.57 -10.50 14.97
CA GLY A 56 -0.84 -10.36 14.63
C GLY A 56 -1.50 -8.99 14.90
N ASP A 57 -0.77 -7.96 15.36
CA ASP A 57 -1.37 -6.64 15.65
C ASP A 57 -0.73 -5.50 14.83
N MET A 58 -0.58 -5.66 13.50
CA MET A 58 -0.41 -4.46 12.66
C MET A 58 -1.80 -3.86 12.45
N ALA A 59 -2.00 -2.62 12.89
CA ALA A 59 -3.25 -1.93 12.71
C ALA A 59 -3.51 -1.73 11.21
N LYS A 60 -4.69 -2.15 10.75
CA LYS A 60 -5.17 -1.94 9.38
C LYS A 60 -4.91 -0.50 8.91
N TYR A 61 -4.27 -0.35 7.76
CA TYR A 61 -4.01 0.93 7.12
C TYR A 61 -4.64 0.98 5.73
N GLU A 62 -5.25 2.11 5.39
CA GLU A 62 -5.77 2.40 4.05
C GLU A 62 -5.33 3.81 3.63
N VAL A 63 -4.91 3.94 2.37
CA VAL A 63 -4.58 5.21 1.76
C VAL A 63 -5.88 6.02 1.59
N PRO A 64 -6.01 7.20 2.21
CA PRO A 64 -7.24 7.98 2.17
C PRO A 64 -7.49 8.54 0.76
N GLY A 65 -8.77 8.58 0.35
CA GLY A 65 -9.19 9.26 -0.89
C GLY A 65 -8.86 8.52 -2.18
N MET A 66 -8.40 7.26 -2.10
CA MET A 66 -8.15 6.43 -3.29
C MET A 66 -9.44 6.09 -4.03
N LYS A 67 -9.41 6.12 -5.36
CA LYS A 67 -10.56 5.82 -6.22
C LYS A 67 -10.18 4.81 -7.30
N LEU A 68 -11.06 3.84 -7.51
CA LEU A 68 -10.94 2.91 -8.63
C LEU A 68 -11.23 3.64 -9.94
N ILE A 69 -10.37 3.43 -10.94
CA ILE A 69 -10.62 3.80 -12.33
C ILE A 69 -10.51 2.52 -13.14
N PRO A 70 -11.63 2.00 -13.69
CA PRO A 70 -11.58 0.79 -14.48
C PRO A 70 -10.87 1.03 -15.80
N GLN A 71 -10.24 -0.02 -16.32
CA GLN A 71 -9.74 -0.01 -17.69
C GLN A 71 -10.91 0.03 -18.68
N ARG A 72 -10.70 0.61 -19.86
CA ARG A 72 -11.73 0.68 -20.92
C ARG A 72 -11.52 -0.35 -22.02
N LEU A 73 -10.26 -0.76 -22.23
CA LEU A 73 -9.84 -1.73 -23.24
C LEU A 73 -9.22 -2.94 -22.57
N ASN A 74 -9.04 -4.05 -23.30
CA ASN A 74 -8.61 -5.32 -22.72
C ASN A 74 -7.17 -5.31 -22.20
N MET A 75 -6.28 -4.53 -22.83
CA MET A 75 -4.85 -4.48 -22.53
C MET A 75 -4.42 -3.11 -21.98
N SER A 76 -5.33 -2.44 -21.27
CA SER A 76 -5.12 -1.08 -20.74
C SER A 76 -5.04 -0.99 -19.21
N CYS A 77 -4.81 -2.11 -18.52
CA CYS A 77 -4.64 -2.17 -17.06
C CYS A 77 -3.56 -1.21 -16.55
N TRP A 78 -2.40 -1.18 -17.23
CA TRP A 78 -1.28 -0.29 -16.92
C TRP A 78 -1.68 1.18 -16.93
N TYR A 79 -2.47 1.57 -17.94
CA TYR A 79 -2.91 2.94 -18.18
C TYR A 79 -3.93 3.37 -17.12
N ALA A 80 -4.90 2.50 -16.82
CA ALA A 80 -5.90 2.75 -15.78
C ALA A 80 -5.24 2.87 -14.39
N SER A 81 -4.30 1.98 -14.07
CA SER A 81 -3.54 2.01 -12.82
C SER A 81 -2.66 3.26 -12.70
N ALA A 82 -2.05 3.73 -13.79
CA ALA A 82 -1.32 5.01 -13.78
C ALA A 82 -2.25 6.19 -13.50
N LYS A 83 -3.42 6.24 -14.15
CA LYS A 83 -4.43 7.27 -13.88
C LYS A 83 -4.89 7.28 -12.43
N MET A 84 -5.06 6.11 -11.83
CA MET A 84 -5.49 5.98 -10.44
C MET A 84 -4.55 6.72 -9.47
N ILE A 85 -3.24 6.48 -9.59
CA ILE A 85 -2.24 7.08 -8.69
C ILE A 85 -2.02 8.57 -8.99
N ILE A 86 -1.99 8.94 -10.27
CA ILE A 86 -1.86 10.35 -10.67
C ILE A 86 -3.05 11.17 -10.21
N ASN A 87 -4.28 10.68 -10.40
CA ASN A 87 -5.48 11.39 -9.95
C ASN A 87 -5.55 11.49 -8.43
N TRP A 88 -5.12 10.46 -7.70
CA TRP A 88 -5.01 10.50 -6.25
C TRP A 88 -4.05 11.60 -5.79
N GLN A 89 -2.87 11.69 -6.40
CA GLN A 89 -1.88 12.72 -6.09
C GLN A 89 -2.39 14.12 -6.43
N MET A 90 -3.07 14.27 -7.56
CA MET A 90 -3.68 15.54 -7.97
C MET A 90 -4.76 16.01 -7.00
N GLY A 91 -5.59 15.09 -6.51
CA GLY A 91 -6.60 15.40 -5.49
C GLY A 91 -6.00 15.85 -4.15
N ARG A 92 -4.82 15.34 -3.77
CA ARG A 92 -4.12 15.74 -2.54
C ARG A 92 -3.52 17.14 -2.61
N CYS A 93 -2.90 17.51 -3.73
CA CYS A 93 -2.15 18.76 -3.84
C CYS A 93 -2.98 19.95 -4.34
N ARG A 94 -4.24 19.75 -4.79
CA ARG A 94 -5.12 20.81 -5.36
C ARG A 94 -4.44 21.67 -6.44
N GLN A 95 -3.43 21.13 -7.13
CA GLN A 95 -2.65 21.86 -8.13
C GLN A 95 -2.56 21.09 -9.44
N SER A 96 -2.54 21.83 -10.54
CA SER A 96 -2.03 21.38 -11.83
C SER A 96 -0.51 21.24 -11.69
N PHE A 97 0.02 20.07 -11.99
CA PHE A 97 1.46 19.79 -11.88
C PHE A 97 2.12 20.20 -13.20
N ASN A 98 3.13 21.07 -13.15
CA ASN A 98 3.91 21.42 -14.35
C ASN A 98 4.72 20.21 -14.87
N ASP A 99 5.15 19.32 -13.98
CA ASP A 99 6.06 18.20 -14.31
C ASP A 99 5.38 16.83 -14.36
N LEU A 100 4.15 16.71 -13.86
CA LEU A 100 3.38 15.46 -13.92
C LEU A 100 2.41 15.55 -15.10
N VAL A 101 2.73 14.84 -16.18
CA VAL A 101 1.84 14.74 -17.34
C VAL A 101 0.89 13.56 -17.10
N PRO A 102 -0.43 13.79 -16.94
CA PRO A 102 -1.40 12.70 -16.90
C PRO A 102 -1.31 11.86 -18.18
N PRO A 103 -1.48 10.53 -18.10
CA PRO A 103 -1.27 9.66 -19.25
C PRO A 103 -2.28 9.91 -20.39
N GLU A 104 -3.43 10.55 -20.11
CA GLU A 104 -4.34 11.08 -21.14
C GLU A 104 -3.77 12.24 -21.96
N LEU A 105 -2.86 13.03 -21.41
CA LEU A 105 -2.22 14.14 -22.11
C LEU A 105 -0.93 13.72 -22.80
N ASP A 106 -0.31 12.61 -22.39
CA ASP A 106 0.88 12.07 -23.02
C ASP A 106 0.55 11.33 -24.33
N ALA A 107 1.14 11.78 -25.46
CA ALA A 107 0.85 11.24 -26.78
C ALA A 107 1.29 9.77 -26.94
N GLN A 108 2.41 9.40 -26.33
CA GLN A 108 2.92 8.03 -26.40
C GLN A 108 2.04 7.08 -25.57
N CYS A 109 1.58 7.50 -24.39
CA CYS A 109 0.60 6.78 -23.60
C CYS A 109 -0.69 6.52 -24.39
N ARG A 110 -1.23 7.55 -25.05
CA ARG A 110 -2.45 7.42 -25.86
C ARG A 110 -2.28 6.46 -27.03
N ALA A 111 -1.15 6.52 -27.73
CA ALA A 111 -0.85 5.63 -28.84
C ALA A 111 -0.72 4.16 -28.38
N LEU A 112 0.07 3.92 -27.33
CA LEU A 112 0.24 2.57 -26.77
C LEU A 112 -1.07 1.98 -26.25
N ARG A 113 -1.87 2.80 -25.55
CA ARG A 113 -3.20 2.38 -25.09
C ARG A 113 -4.12 2.06 -26.26
N GLY A 114 -4.13 2.92 -27.29
CA GLY A 114 -5.00 2.76 -28.46
C GLY A 114 -4.70 1.52 -29.30
N ALA A 115 -3.47 1.01 -29.25
CA ALA A 115 -3.09 -0.23 -29.92
C ALA A 115 -3.69 -1.50 -29.27
N ASP A 116 -4.08 -1.44 -27.99
CA ASP A 116 -4.67 -2.54 -27.21
C ASP A 116 -3.91 -3.89 -27.30
N ALA A 117 -2.60 -3.86 -27.52
CA ALA A 117 -1.78 -5.03 -27.81
C ALA A 117 -0.96 -5.54 -26.60
N GLY A 118 -1.15 -4.94 -25.42
CA GLY A 118 -0.30 -5.19 -24.25
C GLY A 118 1.02 -4.43 -24.31
N ILE A 119 1.81 -4.54 -23.24
CA ILE A 119 3.08 -3.83 -23.09
C ILE A 119 4.08 -4.72 -22.35
N THR A 120 5.33 -4.76 -22.82
CA THR A 120 6.39 -5.55 -22.19
C THR A 120 6.97 -4.85 -20.96
N ASN A 121 7.50 -5.61 -19.99
CA ASN A 121 8.12 -5.10 -18.76
C ASN A 121 9.14 -3.94 -18.96
N PRO A 122 10.11 -4.01 -19.90
CA PRO A 122 11.05 -2.90 -20.09
C PRO A 122 10.39 -1.61 -20.54
N VAL A 123 9.42 -1.70 -21.46
CA VAL A 123 8.71 -0.55 -22.01
C VAL A 123 7.78 0.05 -20.95
N ILE A 124 7.10 -0.76 -20.15
CA ILE A 124 6.20 -0.23 -19.12
C ILE A 124 6.95 0.44 -17.96
N VAL A 125 8.12 -0.07 -17.57
CA VAL A 125 8.94 0.60 -16.55
C VAL A 125 9.44 1.95 -17.05
N GLN A 126 9.93 2.04 -18.30
CA GLN A 126 10.30 3.31 -18.91
C GLN A 126 9.13 4.28 -19.00
N MET A 127 7.94 3.77 -19.33
CA MET A 127 6.72 4.57 -19.35
C MET A 127 6.33 5.08 -17.96
N ALA A 128 6.44 4.25 -16.93
CA ALA A 128 6.16 4.66 -15.56
C ALA A 128 7.10 5.77 -15.09
N VAL A 129 8.39 5.69 -15.44
CA VAL A 129 9.38 6.76 -15.18
C VAL A 129 9.00 8.05 -15.93
N ARG A 130 8.56 7.95 -17.18
CA ARG A 130 8.06 9.10 -17.96
C ARG A 130 6.85 9.78 -17.30
N LEU A 131 6.00 9.00 -16.63
CA LEU A 131 4.86 9.48 -15.85
C LEU A 131 5.26 9.95 -14.43
N GLY A 132 6.55 10.02 -14.13
CA GLY A 132 7.08 10.51 -12.86
C GLY A 132 7.12 9.47 -11.74
N LEU A 133 6.75 8.21 -12.00
CA LEU A 133 6.85 7.15 -10.99
C LEU A 133 8.31 6.77 -10.75
N LYS A 134 8.61 6.38 -9.52
CA LYS A 134 9.89 5.84 -9.09
C LYS A 134 9.73 4.40 -8.63
N GLN A 135 10.66 3.55 -9.04
CA GLN A 135 10.71 2.17 -8.56
C GLN A 135 11.15 2.16 -7.09
N VAL A 136 10.47 1.35 -6.30
CA VAL A 136 10.90 1.05 -4.94
C VAL A 136 12.18 0.19 -5.04
N PRO A 137 13.26 0.53 -4.32
CA PRO A 137 14.46 -0.31 -4.28
C PRO A 137 14.10 -1.74 -3.81
N PRO A 138 14.86 -2.77 -4.23
CA PRO A 138 14.67 -4.12 -3.71
C PRO A 138 14.77 -4.10 -2.19
N MET A 139 13.66 -4.37 -1.52
CA MET A 139 13.57 -4.40 -0.06
C MET A 139 12.90 -5.72 0.36
N SER A 140 13.00 -6.09 1.64
CA SER A 140 12.16 -7.16 2.17
C SER A 140 10.71 -6.77 1.92
N GLU A 141 9.93 -7.63 1.27
CA GLU A 141 8.59 -7.28 0.81
C GLU A 141 7.56 -7.75 1.85
N THR A 142 7.76 -7.46 3.14
CA THR A 142 6.81 -7.88 4.17
C THR A 142 5.58 -6.96 4.21
N SER A 143 4.49 -7.40 4.84
CA SER A 143 3.34 -6.51 5.09
C SER A 143 3.73 -5.21 5.82
N SER A 144 4.74 -5.25 6.70
CA SER A 144 5.24 -4.06 7.42
C SER A 144 5.97 -3.10 6.49
N ASP A 145 6.66 -3.64 5.48
CA ASP A 145 7.37 -2.86 4.47
C ASP A 145 6.36 -2.19 3.54
N ILE A 146 5.34 -2.92 3.10
CA ILE A 146 4.21 -2.37 2.33
C ILE A 146 3.48 -1.30 3.14
N GLU A 147 3.23 -1.51 4.43
CA GLU A 147 2.63 -0.48 5.29
C GLU A 147 3.48 0.81 5.29
N SER A 148 4.80 0.65 5.46
CA SER A 148 5.73 1.79 5.50
C SER A 148 5.74 2.55 4.17
N LEU A 149 5.72 1.84 3.04
CA LEU A 149 5.61 2.43 1.70
C LEU A 149 4.28 3.17 1.52
N LEU A 150 3.16 2.55 1.91
CA LEU A 150 1.84 3.14 1.77
C LEU A 150 1.69 4.41 2.62
N ARG A 151 2.25 4.43 3.83
CA ARG A 151 2.25 5.61 4.71
C ARG A 151 3.17 6.71 4.21
N GLY A 152 4.35 6.35 3.69
CA GLY A 152 5.36 7.30 3.24
C GLY A 152 5.08 7.91 1.87
N HIS A 153 4.55 7.10 0.94
CA HIS A 153 4.41 7.48 -0.47
C HIS A 153 2.96 7.47 -0.97
N GLY A 154 2.04 6.83 -0.26
CA GLY A 154 0.67 6.65 -0.73
C GLY A 154 0.50 5.37 -1.56
N PRO A 155 -0.44 5.34 -2.51
CA PRO A 155 -0.78 4.12 -3.23
C PRO A 155 0.38 3.65 -4.13
N LEU A 156 0.55 2.34 -4.23
CA LEU A 156 1.63 1.70 -4.98
C LEU A 156 1.10 1.16 -6.29
N TRP A 157 1.77 1.48 -7.38
CA TRP A 157 1.58 0.89 -8.69
C TRP A 157 2.36 -0.41 -8.75
N VAL A 158 1.69 -1.53 -9.01
CA VAL A 158 2.30 -2.86 -8.89
C VAL A 158 2.36 -3.52 -10.26
N ASN A 159 3.57 -3.82 -10.71
CA ASN A 159 3.85 -4.46 -11.99
C ASN A 159 3.97 -5.98 -11.85
N GLY A 160 2.95 -6.71 -12.30
CA GLY A 160 3.05 -8.13 -12.62
C GLY A 160 3.46 -8.35 -14.09
N ASP A 161 3.69 -9.61 -14.47
CA ASP A 161 4.11 -9.96 -15.85
C ASP A 161 2.95 -9.88 -16.84
N ARG A 162 1.70 -10.03 -16.37
CA ARG A 162 0.50 -9.97 -17.20
C ARG A 162 -0.51 -8.91 -16.80
N HIS A 163 -0.41 -8.39 -15.59
CA HIS A 163 -1.40 -7.48 -15.05
C HIS A 163 -0.79 -6.47 -14.09
N ILE A 164 -1.37 -5.28 -14.08
CA ILE A 164 -0.93 -4.16 -13.26
C ILE A 164 -2.11 -3.63 -12.46
N VAL A 165 -1.91 -3.52 -11.16
CA VAL A 165 -2.92 -3.04 -10.22
C VAL A 165 -2.36 -1.94 -9.32
N VAL A 166 -3.22 -1.41 -8.44
CA VAL A 166 -2.81 -0.46 -7.39
C VAL A 166 -3.07 -1.03 -6.01
N ILE A 167 -2.06 -1.07 -5.14
CA ILE A 167 -2.23 -1.38 -3.72
C ILE A 167 -2.41 -0.07 -2.95
N ALA A 168 -3.43 -0.01 -2.11
CA ALA A 168 -3.75 1.19 -1.34
C ALA A 168 -4.25 0.86 0.09
N GLY A 169 -3.86 -0.30 0.61
CA GLY A 169 -4.13 -0.65 1.99
C GLY A 169 -3.46 -1.97 2.39
N VAL A 170 -3.32 -2.18 3.69
CA VAL A 170 -2.74 -3.37 4.30
C VAL A 170 -3.48 -3.70 5.60
N ASP A 171 -3.71 -4.98 5.83
CA ASP A 171 -4.42 -5.52 7.00
C ASP A 171 -3.83 -6.91 7.32
N GLY A 172 -2.91 -6.98 8.27
CA GLY A 172 -2.18 -8.22 8.57
C GLY A 172 -1.43 -8.76 7.34
N ASP A 173 -1.82 -9.94 6.85
CA ASP A 173 -1.27 -10.62 5.66
C ASP A 173 -2.04 -10.30 4.37
N ARG A 174 -2.93 -9.30 4.40
CA ARG A 174 -3.74 -8.89 3.25
C ARG A 174 -3.41 -7.48 2.79
N VAL A 175 -3.62 -7.25 1.51
CA VAL A 175 -3.50 -5.93 0.88
C VAL A 175 -4.78 -5.56 0.14
N LYS A 176 -5.13 -4.27 0.20
CA LYS A 176 -6.29 -3.72 -0.51
C LYS A 176 -5.89 -3.36 -1.92
N VAL A 177 -6.42 -4.10 -2.89
CA VAL A 177 -6.09 -4.00 -4.30
C VAL A 177 -7.21 -3.30 -5.04
N TYR A 178 -6.83 -2.31 -5.82
CA TYR A 178 -7.65 -1.61 -6.81
C TYR A 178 -7.26 -2.17 -8.17
N ASP A 179 -8.06 -3.12 -8.63
CA ASP A 179 -7.87 -3.83 -9.87
C ASP A 179 -8.67 -3.12 -10.98
N PRO A 180 -8.03 -2.63 -12.04
CA PRO A 180 -8.75 -1.99 -13.14
C PRO A 180 -9.58 -2.97 -13.98
N TRP A 181 -9.38 -4.29 -13.84
CA TRP A 181 -10.12 -5.35 -14.51
C TRP A 181 -11.38 -5.77 -13.71
N PRO A 182 -12.51 -6.10 -14.37
CA PRO A 182 -12.75 -6.16 -15.81
C PRO A 182 -13.06 -4.79 -16.44
N PRO A 183 -13.01 -4.66 -17.78
CA PRO A 183 -13.28 -3.40 -18.46
C PRO A 183 -14.61 -2.78 -18.02
N ASP A 184 -14.61 -1.45 -17.86
CA ASP A 184 -15.71 -0.61 -17.41
C ASP A 184 -16.24 -0.86 -15.99
N GLN A 185 -15.71 -1.86 -15.27
CA GLN A 185 -16.16 -2.23 -13.94
C GLN A 185 -15.03 -2.09 -12.91
N GLY A 186 -13.90 -2.76 -13.16
CA GLY A 186 -12.83 -2.92 -12.17
C GLY A 186 -13.31 -3.66 -10.92
N LYS A 187 -12.41 -3.80 -9.94
CA LYS A 187 -12.73 -4.43 -8.66
C LYS A 187 -11.88 -3.83 -7.54
N ILE A 188 -12.46 -3.70 -6.35
CA ILE A 188 -11.72 -3.41 -5.12
C ILE A 188 -11.87 -4.62 -4.21
N GLU A 189 -10.75 -5.21 -3.77
CA GLU A 189 -10.79 -6.35 -2.86
C GLU A 189 -9.55 -6.45 -1.97
N TRP A 190 -9.67 -7.23 -0.91
CA TRP A 190 -8.54 -7.60 -0.06
C TRP A 190 -7.95 -8.93 -0.53
N ARG A 191 -6.68 -8.94 -0.93
CA ARG A 191 -5.96 -10.14 -1.43
C ARG A 191 -4.90 -10.58 -0.42
N LEU A 192 -4.71 -11.90 -0.29
CA LEU A 192 -3.64 -12.48 0.54
C LEU A 192 -2.28 -12.25 -0.12
N LEU A 193 -1.35 -11.71 0.65
CA LEU A 193 -0.04 -11.28 0.16
C LEU A 193 0.84 -12.47 -0.30
N SER A 194 0.88 -13.54 0.50
CA SER A 194 1.67 -14.77 0.27
C SER A 194 1.10 -15.72 -0.80
N GLY A 195 -0.11 -15.47 -1.30
CA GLY A 195 -0.72 -16.23 -2.38
C GLY A 195 -0.75 -15.47 -3.70
N TRP A 196 -0.92 -14.14 -3.62
CA TRP A 196 -1.16 -13.28 -4.77
C TRP A 196 0.10 -12.56 -5.27
N LEU A 197 0.84 -11.91 -4.38
CA LEU A 197 1.93 -11.00 -4.72
C LEU A 197 3.30 -11.67 -4.60
N PHE A 198 3.52 -12.32 -3.45
CA PHE A 198 4.65 -13.20 -3.27
C PHE A 198 4.15 -14.57 -3.58
N ARG A 199 4.56 -15.06 -4.73
CA ARG A 199 4.50 -16.47 -5.02
C ARG A 199 5.21 -17.17 -3.85
N GLU A 200 4.49 -17.68 -2.85
CA GLU A 200 5.05 -18.83 -2.13
C GLU A 200 5.27 -19.85 -3.24
N THR A 201 6.55 -20.06 -3.54
CA THR A 201 7.00 -20.89 -4.64
C THR A 201 6.25 -22.20 -4.54
N ALA A 202 5.77 -22.69 -5.69
CA ALA A 202 5.12 -23.99 -5.71
C ALA A 202 6.08 -24.98 -5.05
N GLY A 203 5.63 -25.53 -3.93
CA GLY A 203 6.56 -25.99 -2.90
C GLY A 203 6.00 -27.21 -2.21
N THR A 204 6.89 -28.10 -1.80
CA THR A 204 6.52 -29.27 -1.05
C THR A 204 6.25 -28.87 0.40
N TYR A 205 4.99 -28.90 0.80
CA TYR A 205 4.56 -28.73 2.18
C TYR A 205 4.58 -30.07 2.90
N LYS A 206 5.19 -30.11 4.09
CA LYS A 206 5.15 -31.28 4.95
C LYS A 206 4.02 -31.13 5.96
N VAL A 207 3.02 -32.00 5.86
CA VAL A 207 1.82 -31.98 6.69
C VAL A 207 2.19 -32.04 8.17
N GLN A 208 1.56 -31.20 8.98
CA GLN A 208 1.72 -31.13 10.42
C GLN A 208 0.49 -31.70 11.14
N ARG A 209 0.64 -31.98 12.43
CA ARG A 209 -0.48 -32.47 13.25
C ARG A 209 -1.59 -31.42 13.30
N GLY A 210 -2.80 -31.82 12.91
CA GLY A 210 -3.98 -30.94 12.90
C GLY A 210 -4.26 -30.25 11.56
N ASP A 211 -3.42 -30.47 10.55
CA ASP A 211 -3.70 -29.95 9.21
C ASP A 211 -4.87 -30.69 8.52
N SER A 212 -5.53 -29.95 7.64
CA SER A 212 -6.40 -30.48 6.60
C SER A 212 -6.01 -29.84 5.27
N LEU A 213 -6.31 -30.49 4.14
CA LEU A 213 -6.06 -29.89 2.83
C LEU A 213 -6.76 -28.53 2.67
N SER A 214 -7.95 -28.36 3.26
CA SER A 214 -8.68 -27.10 3.27
C SER A 214 -7.99 -26.01 4.09
N ALA A 215 -7.42 -26.34 5.24
CA ALA A 215 -6.67 -25.38 6.06
C ALA A 215 -5.34 -24.99 5.41
N ILE A 216 -4.64 -25.97 4.83
CA ILE A 216 -3.41 -25.76 4.04
C ILE A 216 -3.76 -24.87 2.84
N GLY A 217 -4.75 -25.24 2.05
CA GLY A 217 -5.20 -24.48 0.89
C GLY A 217 -5.56 -23.03 1.23
N ARG A 218 -6.32 -22.81 2.30
CA ARG A 218 -6.63 -21.45 2.77
C ARG A 218 -5.38 -20.66 3.13
N ARG A 219 -4.39 -21.27 3.77
CA ARG A 219 -3.12 -20.62 4.15
C ARG A 219 -2.30 -20.21 2.92
N HIS A 220 -2.33 -21.02 1.87
CA HIS A 220 -1.57 -20.80 0.64
C HIS A 220 -2.39 -20.13 -0.48
N GLY A 221 -3.64 -19.77 -0.22
CA GLY A 221 -4.53 -19.14 -1.21
C GLY A 221 -4.94 -20.07 -2.36
N VAL A 222 -4.97 -21.38 -2.15
CA VAL A 222 -5.30 -22.40 -3.16
C VAL A 222 -6.50 -23.23 -2.71
N ASP A 223 -7.40 -23.54 -3.63
CA ASP A 223 -8.46 -24.52 -3.35
C ASP A 223 -7.87 -25.91 -3.03
N TRP A 224 -8.46 -26.59 -2.04
CA TRP A 224 -7.98 -27.91 -1.60
C TRP A 224 -8.05 -28.95 -2.72
N GLY A 225 -9.06 -28.86 -3.60
CA GLY A 225 -9.23 -29.75 -4.74
C GLY A 225 -8.17 -29.50 -5.80
N ARG A 226 -7.77 -28.24 -6.01
CA ARG A 226 -6.63 -27.90 -6.87
C ARG A 226 -5.31 -28.43 -6.32
N ILE A 227 -5.11 -28.42 -5.01
CA ILE A 227 -3.95 -29.10 -4.38
C ILE A 227 -4.04 -30.60 -4.65
N TYR A 228 -5.14 -31.23 -4.26
CA TYR A 228 -5.29 -32.69 -4.30
C TYR A 228 -5.15 -33.25 -5.71
N ASN A 229 -5.73 -32.60 -6.72
CA ASN A 229 -5.75 -33.05 -8.11
C ASN A 229 -4.52 -32.63 -8.91
N HIS A 230 -3.56 -31.90 -8.32
CA HIS A 230 -2.36 -31.47 -9.03
C HIS A 230 -1.57 -32.68 -9.57
N PRO A 231 -1.00 -32.62 -10.80
CA PRO A 231 -0.20 -33.72 -11.36
C PRO A 231 0.96 -34.14 -10.46
N SER A 232 1.70 -33.18 -9.88
CA SER A 232 2.81 -33.45 -8.94
C SER A 232 2.39 -34.15 -7.65
N ASN A 233 1.08 -34.17 -7.33
CA ASN A 233 0.53 -34.87 -6.17
C ASN A 233 0.00 -36.26 -6.50
N ALA A 234 0.26 -36.81 -7.69
CA ALA A 234 -0.22 -38.15 -8.07
C ALA A 234 0.23 -39.24 -7.08
N ALA A 235 1.49 -39.22 -6.63
CA ALA A 235 2.01 -40.17 -5.65
C ALA A 235 1.35 -40.01 -4.27
N PHE A 236 1.20 -38.77 -3.80
CA PHE A 236 0.48 -38.46 -2.57
C PHE A 236 -0.99 -38.92 -2.64
N ARG A 237 -1.67 -38.65 -3.76
CA ARG A 237 -3.06 -39.05 -4.03
C ARG A 237 -3.22 -40.58 -4.08
N ALA A 238 -2.26 -41.30 -4.64
CA ALA A 238 -2.23 -42.76 -4.60
C ALA A 238 -2.07 -43.29 -3.16
N LYS A 239 -1.23 -42.64 -2.34
CA LYS A 239 -1.04 -42.97 -0.92
C LYS A 239 -2.27 -42.62 -0.07
N ARG A 240 -2.96 -41.52 -0.39
CA ARG A 240 -4.13 -40.99 0.31
C ARG A 240 -5.30 -40.79 -0.65
N PRO A 241 -6.05 -41.85 -1.02
CA PRO A 241 -7.20 -41.75 -1.93
C PRO A 241 -8.36 -40.94 -1.35
N ASN A 242 -8.41 -40.76 -0.03
CA ASN A 242 -9.35 -39.88 0.64
C ASN A 242 -8.66 -38.55 1.00
N PRO A 243 -9.04 -37.41 0.40
CA PRO A 243 -8.41 -36.10 0.66
C PRO A 243 -8.57 -35.61 2.11
N ASN A 244 -9.53 -36.15 2.86
CA ASN A 244 -9.74 -35.79 4.27
C ASN A 244 -8.84 -36.60 5.25
N GLN A 245 -8.00 -37.51 4.75
CA GLN A 245 -7.19 -38.42 5.57
C GLN A 245 -5.68 -38.22 5.38
N ILE A 246 -5.23 -36.96 5.35
CA ILE A 246 -3.80 -36.63 5.32
C ILE A 246 -3.14 -36.94 6.67
N GLN A 247 -1.87 -37.31 6.67
CA GLN A 247 -1.13 -37.62 7.90
C GLN A 247 0.09 -36.72 8.07
N PRO A 248 0.47 -36.38 9.32
CA PRO A 248 1.70 -35.67 9.58
C PRO A 248 2.91 -36.34 8.92
N GLY A 249 3.73 -35.55 8.24
CA GLY A 249 4.88 -36.03 7.48
C GLY A 249 4.60 -36.36 6.01
N ASP A 250 3.34 -36.40 5.57
CA ASP A 250 3.03 -36.46 4.14
C ASP A 250 3.59 -35.20 3.44
N GLU A 251 4.16 -35.40 2.27
CA GLU A 251 4.69 -34.34 1.42
C GLU A 251 3.69 -34.04 0.32
N ILE A 252 3.21 -32.80 0.29
CA ILE A 252 2.17 -32.33 -0.62
C ILE A 252 2.73 -31.15 -1.39
N PHE A 253 2.77 -31.25 -2.71
CA PHE A 253 3.05 -30.12 -3.56
C PHE A 253 1.89 -29.13 -3.49
N ILE A 254 2.16 -27.92 -3.04
CA ILE A 254 1.19 -26.82 -3.06
C ILE A 254 1.43 -26.05 -4.36
N PRO A 255 0.51 -26.11 -5.33
CA PRO A 255 0.66 -25.33 -6.55
C PRO A 255 0.56 -23.86 -6.21
N THR A 256 1.19 -23.02 -7.02
CA THR A 256 0.95 -21.58 -6.91
C THR A 256 -0.54 -21.28 -7.10
N SER A 257 -1.11 -20.38 -6.30
CA SER A 257 -2.42 -19.83 -6.60
C SER A 257 -2.41 -19.23 -8.01
N ALA A 258 -3.56 -19.23 -8.71
CA ALA A 258 -3.64 -18.52 -9.99
C ALA A 258 -3.67 -17.04 -9.63
N SER A 259 -2.50 -16.40 -9.61
CA SER A 259 -2.38 -14.96 -9.48
C SER A 259 -2.48 -14.34 -10.87
N ASP A 260 -3.32 -13.33 -11.02
CA ASP A 260 -3.35 -12.45 -12.19
C ASP A 260 -2.02 -11.69 -12.39
N MET A 261 -1.15 -11.64 -11.36
CA MET A 261 0.22 -11.11 -11.50
C MET A 261 1.10 -12.02 -12.38
N ASP A 262 0.78 -13.32 -12.48
CA ASP A 262 1.51 -14.42 -13.15
C ASP A 262 3.00 -14.18 -13.39
N THR A 263 3.76 -13.92 -12.31
CA THR A 263 5.16 -13.57 -12.46
C THR A 263 6.07 -14.80 -12.58
N SER A 264 6.79 -14.85 -13.69
CA SER A 264 8.04 -15.59 -13.89
C SER A 264 9.23 -14.84 -13.27
N GLY A 265 9.07 -13.54 -12.96
CA GLY A 265 10.07 -12.67 -12.31
C GLY A 265 9.61 -12.04 -10.99
N ALA A 266 10.39 -11.08 -10.49
CA ALA A 266 10.05 -10.30 -9.30
C ALA A 266 8.98 -9.24 -9.62
N VAL A 267 7.97 -9.11 -8.75
CA VAL A 267 6.99 -8.02 -8.82
C VAL A 267 7.70 -6.70 -8.56
N SER A 268 7.44 -5.68 -9.37
CA SER A 268 8.00 -4.34 -9.13
C SER A 268 6.97 -3.40 -8.55
N PHE A 269 7.33 -2.74 -7.45
CA PHE A 269 6.54 -1.68 -6.85
C PHE A 269 7.05 -0.33 -7.34
N LEU A 270 6.13 0.51 -7.78
CA LEU A 270 6.42 1.88 -8.15
C LEU A 270 5.51 2.81 -7.37
N TYR A 271 6.02 3.99 -7.02
CA TYR A 271 5.26 5.01 -6.32
C TYR A 271 5.44 6.35 -7.03
N LEU A 272 4.48 7.25 -6.82
CA LEU A 272 4.61 8.62 -7.28
C LEU A 272 5.17 9.47 -6.12
N PRO A 273 6.39 10.03 -6.23
CA PRO A 273 6.97 10.81 -5.14
C PRO A 273 6.10 12.03 -4.82
N GLY A 274 6.02 12.36 -3.53
CA GLY A 274 5.57 13.68 -3.11
C GLY A 274 6.47 14.74 -3.72
N LEU A 275 5.91 15.79 -4.32
CA LEU A 275 6.72 16.94 -4.70
C LEU A 275 7.30 17.57 -3.43
N PRO A 276 8.56 18.06 -3.46
CA PRO A 276 9.04 18.93 -2.41
C PRO A 276 8.06 20.10 -2.27
N ARG A 277 7.64 20.41 -1.04
CA ARG A 277 6.95 21.67 -0.79
C ARG A 277 7.94 22.74 -1.21
N LEU A 278 7.60 23.53 -2.23
CA LEU A 278 8.30 24.78 -2.47
C LEU A 278 8.09 25.61 -1.19
N SER A 279 9.17 25.77 -0.43
CA SER A 279 9.26 26.62 0.75
C SER A 279 9.09 28.08 0.38
#